data_AF-A0A1Y2SQR7-F1
#
_entry.id   AF-A0A1Y2SQR7-F1
#
_cell.length_a   1.000
_cell.length_b   1.000
_cell.length_c   1.000
_cell.angle_alpha   90.00
_cell.angle_beta   90.00
_cell.angle_gamma   90.00
#
_symmetry.space_group_name_H-M   'P 1'
#
loop_
_entity.id
_entity.type
_entity.pdbx_description
1 polymer ?
#
loop_
_entity_poly.entity_id
_entity_poly.type
_entity_poly.pdbx_seq_one_letter_code
_entity_poly.pdbx_strand_id
1 'polypeptide(L)'
;MNKEDAANRIKRAFRQCWENRAIDRMSDTMRRNADNAKAKHGVSTFEEIYDFNKTVNFDYYPNLHFNMRTMADDLRKSLGNLTNEESTFAENFMSQAFYIVHVSDKNFTENNSTGDLNLYSRVRLLEKGVEFNNRNSTPDDIKRLGNDDYVFFSFEVGEEPKKIQSRFGCFFYRVRYTPRNFSLRHSSMVLFDHLSPKQHLIKGINRTIDHLDISVVSKDHLRERRLRRGRSIFSGYENSINGLLYSIIHDIRELKDENDKKKLLSARSDKEINLIVNGLFRPEVRVPRMIGILRGGYQLRNFNN
;
A
#
# COMPACT_ATOMS: atom_id res chain seq x y z
N MET A 1 -6.11 -0.15 37.51
CA MET A 1 -6.11 -0.26 36.03
C MET A 1 -7.55 -0.28 35.56
N ASN A 2 -8.00 0.69 34.75
CA ASN A 2 -9.38 0.77 34.28
C ASN A 2 -9.68 -0.42 33.33
N LYS A 3 -10.89 -1.00 33.40
CA LYS A 3 -11.33 -2.10 32.52
C LYS A 3 -11.25 -1.73 31.04
N GLU A 4 -11.49 -0.46 30.72
CA GLU A 4 -11.39 0.07 29.35
C GLU A 4 -9.95 0.04 28.80
N ASP A 5 -8.96 0.34 29.66
CA ASP A 5 -7.54 0.26 29.29
C ASP A 5 -7.09 -1.18 29.04
N ALA A 6 -7.58 -2.12 29.85
CA ALA A 6 -7.28 -3.54 29.69
C ALA A 6 -7.85 -4.08 28.37
N ALA A 7 -9.11 -3.77 28.04
CA ALA A 7 -9.73 -4.18 26.78
C ALA A 7 -9.00 -3.61 25.56
N ASN A 8 -8.58 -2.34 25.62
CA ASN A 8 -7.82 -1.71 24.55
C ASN A 8 -6.41 -2.31 24.38
N ARG A 9 -5.74 -2.70 25.48
CA ARG A 9 -4.46 -3.42 25.44
C ARG A 9 -4.60 -4.80 24.81
N ILE A 10 -5.65 -5.55 25.14
CA ILE A 10 -5.91 -6.87 24.56
C ILE A 10 -6.18 -6.75 23.05
N LYS A 11 -7.05 -5.82 22.64
CA LYS A 11 -7.30 -5.54 21.21
C LYS A 11 -6.01 -5.20 20.46
N ARG A 12 -5.13 -4.41 21.09
CA ARG A 12 -3.79 -4.09 20.56
C ARG A 12 -2.94 -5.32 20.32
N ALA A 13 -2.77 -6.14 21.36
CA ALA A 13 -1.97 -7.37 21.27
C ALA A 13 -2.50 -8.32 20.19
N PHE A 14 -3.82 -8.52 20.10
CA PHE A 14 -4.41 -9.36 19.06
C PHE A 14 -4.15 -8.85 17.64
N ARG A 15 -4.28 -7.53 17.40
CA ARG A 15 -4.03 -6.96 16.07
C ARG A 15 -2.56 -7.04 15.67
N GLN A 16 -1.66 -6.74 16.60
CA GLN A 16 -0.23 -6.91 16.37
C GLN A 16 0.13 -8.37 16.07
N CYS A 17 -0.52 -9.32 16.74
CA CYS A 17 -0.34 -10.74 16.45
C CYS A 17 -0.82 -11.11 15.04
N TRP A 18 -1.90 -10.53 14.54
CA TRP A 18 -2.36 -10.75 13.16
C TRP A 18 -1.43 -10.12 12.14
N GLU A 19 -0.97 -8.90 12.38
CA GLU A 19 0.06 -8.26 11.56
C GLU A 19 1.31 -9.13 11.48
N ASN A 20 1.83 -9.56 12.63
CA ASN A 20 3.03 -10.37 12.66
C ASN A 20 2.85 -11.67 11.88
N ARG A 21 1.75 -12.40 12.11
CA ARG A 21 1.45 -13.64 11.37
C ARG A 21 1.32 -13.43 9.87
N ALA A 22 0.75 -12.31 9.44
CA ALA A 22 0.62 -12.00 8.02
C ALA A 22 1.98 -11.68 7.39
N ILE A 23 2.86 -10.98 8.11
CA ILE A 23 4.25 -10.73 7.68
C ILE A 23 5.05 -12.04 7.67
N ASP A 24 4.91 -12.90 8.68
CA ASP A 24 5.60 -14.19 8.78
C ASP A 24 5.20 -15.09 7.59
N ARG A 25 3.89 -15.21 7.32
CA ARG A 25 3.38 -15.97 6.17
C ARG A 25 3.93 -15.45 4.84
N MET A 26 3.99 -14.13 4.65
CA MET A 26 4.62 -13.55 3.47
C MET A 26 6.10 -13.95 3.42
N SER A 27 6.86 -13.69 4.49
CA SER A 27 8.28 -14.02 4.60
C SER A 27 8.58 -15.49 4.29
N ASP A 28 7.82 -16.42 4.85
CA ASP A 28 7.99 -17.86 4.65
C ASP A 28 7.65 -18.31 3.23
N THR A 29 6.60 -17.70 2.65
CA THR A 29 6.22 -17.99 1.26
C THR A 29 7.30 -17.49 0.31
N MET A 30 7.78 -16.27 0.56
CA MET A 30 8.84 -15.64 -0.19
C MET A 30 10.14 -16.45 -0.14
N ARG A 31 10.55 -16.89 1.06
CA ARG A 31 11.69 -17.77 1.30
C ARG A 31 11.58 -19.10 0.55
N ARG A 32 10.47 -19.82 0.69
CA ARG A 32 10.28 -21.12 0.01
C ARG A 32 10.38 -21.01 -1.51
N ASN A 33 9.85 -19.95 -2.10
CA ASN A 33 9.96 -19.75 -3.55
C ASN A 33 11.40 -19.49 -4.00
N ALA A 34 12.17 -18.78 -3.18
CA ALA A 34 13.58 -18.56 -3.43
C ALA A 34 14.38 -19.85 -3.42
N ASP A 35 14.20 -20.66 -2.38
CA ASP A 35 14.86 -21.96 -2.22
C ASP A 35 14.56 -22.86 -3.42
N ASN A 36 13.28 -22.92 -3.83
CA ASN A 36 12.85 -23.70 -4.98
C ASN A 36 13.47 -23.20 -6.30
N ALA A 37 13.55 -21.88 -6.51
CA ALA A 37 14.17 -21.31 -7.70
C ALA A 37 15.67 -21.63 -7.77
N LYS A 38 16.38 -21.48 -6.64
CA LYS A 38 17.81 -21.82 -6.52
C LYS A 38 18.05 -23.30 -6.82
N ALA A 39 17.24 -24.19 -6.26
CA ALA A 39 17.33 -25.63 -6.49
C ALA A 39 17.09 -26.02 -7.95
N LYS A 40 16.15 -25.34 -8.64
CA LYS A 40 15.74 -25.68 -10.00
C LYS A 40 16.62 -25.06 -11.10
N HIS A 41 17.13 -23.86 -10.87
CA HIS A 41 17.76 -23.06 -11.93
C HIS A 41 19.23 -22.72 -11.68
N GLY A 42 19.81 -23.11 -10.54
CA GLY A 42 21.19 -22.78 -10.17
C GLY A 42 21.45 -21.28 -9.96
N VAL A 43 20.47 -20.43 -10.28
CA VAL A 43 20.48 -18.98 -10.11
C VAL A 43 19.34 -18.62 -9.17
N SER A 44 19.69 -17.76 -8.22
CA SER A 44 18.76 -17.20 -7.27
C SER A 44 17.95 -16.09 -7.97
N THR A 45 16.74 -16.40 -8.48
CA THR A 45 15.73 -15.38 -8.86
C THR A 45 15.23 -14.58 -7.65
N PHE A 46 15.90 -14.76 -6.51
CA PHE A 46 15.63 -14.11 -5.26
C PHE A 46 15.78 -12.60 -5.37
N GLU A 47 16.84 -12.11 -6.01
CA GLU A 47 17.13 -10.67 -6.06
C GLU A 47 16.07 -9.88 -6.82
N GLU A 48 15.45 -10.47 -7.85
CA GLU A 48 14.40 -9.84 -8.64
C GLU A 48 13.10 -9.63 -7.85
N ILE A 49 12.79 -10.53 -6.91
CA ILE A 49 11.58 -10.44 -6.08
C ILE A 49 11.87 -9.82 -4.70
N TYR A 50 13.09 -9.97 -4.18
CA TYR A 50 13.45 -9.77 -2.77
C TYR A 50 14.69 -8.87 -2.57
N ASP A 51 14.76 -7.74 -3.29
CA ASP A 51 15.76 -6.67 -3.09
C ASP A 51 15.48 -5.86 -1.80
N PHE A 52 15.44 -6.54 -0.65
CA PHE A 52 15.42 -5.90 0.67
C PHE A 52 16.83 -5.90 1.26
N ASN A 53 17.24 -4.76 1.82
CA ASN A 53 18.65 -4.54 2.16
C ASN A 53 19.05 -5.07 3.55
N LYS A 54 18.11 -5.55 4.38
CA LYS A 54 18.39 -5.95 5.77
C LYS A 54 18.15 -7.43 6.00
N THR A 55 19.24 -8.17 6.21
CA THR A 55 19.27 -9.56 6.65
C THR A 55 19.59 -9.64 8.14
N VAL A 56 19.26 -10.75 8.80
CA VAL A 56 19.63 -11.02 10.20
C VAL A 56 20.76 -12.05 10.19
N ASN A 57 21.83 -11.83 10.96
CA ASN A 57 22.89 -12.83 11.18
C ASN A 57 23.48 -13.45 9.89
N PHE A 58 23.65 -12.67 8.83
CA PHE A 58 24.08 -13.16 7.50
C PHE A 58 23.13 -14.20 6.86
N ASP A 59 21.87 -14.25 7.29
CA ASP A 59 20.84 -15.02 6.60
C ASP A 59 20.77 -14.60 5.13
N TYR A 60 20.55 -15.58 4.27
CA TYR A 60 20.25 -15.35 2.85
C TYR A 60 18.92 -14.61 2.64
N TYR A 61 18.11 -14.40 3.69
CA TYR A 61 16.75 -13.91 3.62
C TYR A 61 16.55 -12.58 4.37
N PRO A 62 15.82 -11.61 3.78
CA PRO A 62 15.45 -10.38 4.43
C PRO A 62 14.63 -10.58 5.69
N ASN A 63 14.89 -9.77 6.71
CA ASN A 63 13.98 -9.62 7.82
C ASN A 63 12.84 -8.68 7.40
N LEU A 64 11.76 -9.25 6.89
CA LEU A 64 10.64 -8.48 6.34
C LEU A 64 10.03 -7.54 7.39
N HIS A 65 9.89 -7.99 8.64
CA HIS A 65 9.42 -7.13 9.74
C HIS A 65 10.30 -5.90 9.92
N PHE A 66 11.61 -6.11 10.05
CA PHE A 66 12.55 -5.03 10.31
C PHE A 66 12.63 -4.09 9.12
N ASN A 67 12.73 -4.63 7.90
CA ASN A 67 12.72 -3.83 6.67
C ASN A 67 11.46 -2.97 6.60
N MET A 68 10.28 -3.57 6.70
CA MET A 68 9.01 -2.85 6.59
C MET A 68 8.86 -1.76 7.66
N ARG A 69 9.40 -1.96 8.88
CA ARG A 69 9.27 -1.00 9.99
C ARG A 69 10.27 0.15 9.95
N THR A 70 11.40 -0.01 9.27
CA THR A 70 12.50 0.95 9.29
C THR A 70 12.75 1.64 7.95
N MET A 71 12.09 1.17 6.88
CA MET A 71 12.35 1.67 5.53
C MET A 71 12.09 3.17 5.37
N ALA A 72 11.03 3.74 5.96
CA ALA A 72 10.81 5.18 5.85
C ALA A 72 11.93 5.98 6.53
N ASP A 73 12.47 5.50 7.65
CA ASP A 73 13.61 6.12 8.31
C ASP A 73 14.90 6.00 7.49
N ASP A 74 15.13 4.86 6.85
CA ASP A 74 16.28 4.70 5.95
C ASP A 74 16.16 5.65 4.76
N LEU A 75 14.97 5.77 4.16
CA LEU A 75 14.69 6.70 3.07
C LEU A 75 14.92 8.14 3.52
N ARG A 76 14.37 8.53 4.68
CA ARG A 76 14.59 9.85 5.29
C ARG A 76 16.07 10.16 5.46
N LYS A 77 16.85 9.20 6.01
CA LYS A 77 18.30 9.35 6.17
C LYS A 77 19.01 9.48 4.83
N SER A 78 18.59 8.71 3.81
CA SER A 78 19.19 8.76 2.48
C SER A 78 18.91 10.08 1.75
N LEU A 79 17.78 10.72 2.03
CA LEU A 79 17.47 12.06 1.53
C LEU A 79 18.32 13.13 2.23
N GLY A 80 18.76 12.91 3.46
CA GLY A 80 19.42 13.95 4.24
C GLY A 80 18.47 15.14 4.46
N ASN A 81 19.00 16.36 4.38
CA ASN A 81 18.18 17.56 4.55
C ASN A 81 17.27 17.78 3.34
N LEU A 82 16.01 18.15 3.61
CA LEU A 82 15.09 18.60 2.58
C LEU A 82 15.41 20.04 2.19
N THR A 83 15.24 20.38 0.91
CA THR A 83 15.24 21.79 0.47
C THR A 83 13.99 22.51 0.99
N ASN A 84 13.93 23.83 0.80
CA ASN A 84 12.75 24.61 1.20
C ASN A 84 11.50 24.18 0.41
N GLU A 85 11.64 23.93 -0.89
CA GLU A 85 10.56 23.47 -1.76
C GLU A 85 10.06 22.07 -1.36
N GLU A 86 10.98 21.16 -1.02
CA GLU A 86 10.65 19.82 -0.56
C GLU A 86 9.99 19.82 0.82
N SER A 87 10.48 20.68 1.73
CA SER A 87 9.86 20.86 3.05
C SER A 87 8.44 21.41 2.91
N THR A 88 8.25 22.39 2.03
CA THR A 88 6.93 22.94 1.71
C THR A 88 6.03 21.87 1.10
N PHE A 89 6.53 21.08 0.14
CA PHE A 89 5.78 19.95 -0.42
C PHE A 89 5.39 18.93 0.66
N ALA A 90 6.32 18.57 1.55
CA ALA A 90 6.10 17.65 2.65
C ALA A 90 5.01 18.15 3.61
N GLU A 91 5.05 19.41 4.02
CA GLU A 91 4.02 20.02 4.86
C GLU A 91 2.64 19.96 4.19
N ASN A 92 2.57 20.32 2.91
CA ASN A 92 1.32 20.26 2.14
C ASN A 92 0.82 18.82 1.95
N PHE A 93 1.71 17.86 1.73
CA PHE A 93 1.36 16.45 1.64
C PHE A 93 0.80 15.94 2.97
N MET A 94 1.45 16.27 4.08
CA MET A 94 1.06 15.81 5.42
C MET A 94 -0.23 16.47 5.92
N SER A 95 -0.62 17.63 5.39
CA SER A 95 -1.90 18.28 5.70
C SER A 95 -3.10 17.66 4.99
N GLN A 96 -2.87 16.80 3.98
CA GLN A 96 -3.95 16.18 3.21
C GLN A 96 -4.75 15.17 4.03
N ALA A 97 -6.02 15.01 3.67
CA ALA A 97 -6.80 13.86 4.10
C ALA A 97 -6.47 12.64 3.24
N PHE A 98 -6.17 11.51 3.86
CA PHE A 98 -5.93 10.25 3.15
C PHE A 98 -7.12 9.30 3.30
N TYR A 99 -7.40 8.56 2.23
CA TYR A 99 -8.50 7.61 2.18
C TYR A 99 -8.04 6.29 1.56
N ILE A 100 -8.66 5.21 2.02
CA ILE A 100 -8.50 3.88 1.45
C ILE A 100 -9.85 3.41 0.91
N VAL A 101 -9.83 2.74 -0.24
CA VAL A 101 -11.05 2.31 -0.94
C VAL A 101 -11.01 0.82 -1.18
N HIS A 102 -12.00 0.12 -0.62
CA HIS A 102 -12.29 -1.27 -0.94
C HIS A 102 -13.43 -1.33 -1.95
N VAL A 103 -13.36 -2.24 -2.91
CA VAL A 103 -14.42 -2.42 -3.91
C VAL A 103 -14.84 -3.87 -3.96
N SER A 104 -16.16 -4.10 -3.98
CA SER A 104 -16.75 -5.42 -4.07
C SER A 104 -17.97 -5.42 -5.00
N ASP A 105 -18.28 -6.60 -5.50
CA ASP A 105 -19.51 -6.99 -6.20
C ASP A 105 -20.70 -7.22 -5.26
N LYS A 106 -20.48 -7.21 -3.93
CA LYS A 106 -21.51 -7.41 -2.91
C LYS A 106 -21.67 -6.19 -2.01
N ASN A 107 -22.92 -5.94 -1.60
CA ASN A 107 -23.23 -4.99 -0.55
C ASN A 107 -23.07 -5.66 0.84
N PHE A 108 -22.02 -5.32 1.57
CA PHE A 108 -21.70 -5.88 2.89
C PHE A 108 -22.51 -5.27 4.03
N THR A 109 -23.36 -4.29 3.74
CA THR A 109 -24.09 -3.50 4.74
C THR A 109 -25.60 -3.71 4.67
N GLU A 110 -26.10 -4.24 3.56
CA GLU A 110 -27.54 -4.41 3.28
C GLU A 110 -28.24 -5.33 4.28
N ASN A 111 -27.60 -6.43 4.66
CA ASN A 111 -28.15 -7.41 5.60
C ASN A 111 -27.57 -7.28 7.02
N ASN A 112 -26.86 -6.20 7.31
CA ASN A 112 -26.31 -5.94 8.64
C ASN A 112 -27.17 -4.91 9.37
N SER A 113 -27.89 -5.33 10.40
CA SER A 113 -28.78 -4.47 11.18
C SER A 113 -28.08 -3.28 11.85
N THR A 114 -26.77 -3.39 12.13
CA THR A 114 -25.98 -2.27 12.68
C THR A 114 -25.51 -1.30 11.59
N GLY A 115 -25.51 -1.73 10.32
CA GLY A 115 -24.89 -1.00 9.21
C GLY A 115 -23.37 -0.91 9.30
N ASP A 116 -22.73 -1.73 10.15
CA ASP A 116 -21.28 -1.78 10.23
C ASP A 116 -20.67 -2.49 9.02
N LEU A 117 -19.49 -2.04 8.61
CA LEU A 117 -18.72 -2.66 7.54
C LEU A 117 -17.72 -3.65 8.12
N ASN A 118 -17.87 -4.93 7.78
CA ASN A 118 -16.92 -5.98 8.12
C ASN A 118 -16.32 -6.58 6.84
N LEU A 119 -15.02 -6.38 6.67
CA LEU A 119 -14.27 -6.92 5.54
C LEU A 119 -13.31 -8.00 6.03
N TYR A 120 -13.20 -9.08 5.27
CA TYR A 120 -12.41 -10.26 5.61
C TYR A 120 -11.39 -10.56 4.53
N SER A 121 -10.20 -11.03 4.92
CA SER A 121 -9.21 -11.56 4.00
C SER A 121 -9.72 -12.83 3.33
N ARG A 122 -9.08 -13.27 2.25
CA ARG A 122 -9.41 -14.54 1.59
C ARG A 122 -9.36 -15.71 2.58
N VAL A 123 -8.27 -15.80 3.34
CA VAL A 123 -8.09 -16.85 4.37
C VAL A 123 -9.25 -16.82 5.37
N ARG A 124 -9.64 -15.63 5.84
CA ARG A 124 -10.72 -15.48 6.81
C ARG A 124 -12.10 -15.80 6.22
N LEU A 125 -12.34 -15.52 4.94
CA LEU A 125 -13.56 -15.90 4.24
C LEU A 125 -13.67 -17.43 4.13
N LEU A 126 -12.58 -18.11 3.78
CA LEU A 126 -12.52 -19.58 3.74
C LEU A 126 -12.78 -20.21 5.11
N GLU A 127 -12.13 -19.71 6.17
CA GLU A 127 -12.38 -20.16 7.56
C GLU A 127 -13.84 -20.01 7.99
N LYS A 128 -14.55 -19.01 7.45
CA LYS A 128 -15.95 -18.73 7.76
C LYS A 128 -16.94 -19.41 6.83
N GLY A 129 -16.49 -20.13 5.80
CA GLY A 129 -17.37 -20.70 4.78
C GLY A 129 -18.16 -19.66 3.99
N VAL A 130 -17.66 -18.42 3.90
CA VAL A 130 -18.32 -17.35 3.13
C VAL A 130 -17.91 -17.47 1.67
N GLU A 131 -18.88 -17.49 0.76
CA GLU A 131 -18.61 -17.53 -0.68
C GLU A 131 -18.14 -16.17 -1.21
N PHE A 132 -17.07 -16.19 -2.01
CA PHE A 132 -16.48 -15.00 -2.61
C PHE A 132 -15.88 -15.32 -3.99
N ASN A 133 -15.66 -14.29 -4.80
CA ASN A 133 -14.99 -14.43 -6.08
C ASN A 133 -13.52 -14.83 -5.90
N ASN A 134 -13.23 -16.10 -6.18
CA ASN A 134 -11.91 -16.67 -5.97
C ASN A 134 -10.85 -16.19 -6.98
N ARG A 135 -11.24 -15.43 -8.02
CA ARG A 135 -10.36 -14.89 -9.07
C ARG A 135 -9.74 -13.54 -8.71
N ASN A 136 -10.18 -12.90 -7.62
CA ASN A 136 -9.66 -11.60 -7.19
C ASN A 136 -8.24 -11.66 -6.63
N SER A 137 -7.84 -12.82 -6.08
CA SER A 137 -6.44 -13.12 -5.73
C SER A 137 -5.92 -14.17 -6.72
N THR A 138 -4.86 -13.85 -7.45
CA THR A 138 -4.30 -14.79 -8.43
C THR A 138 -3.56 -15.94 -7.74
N PRO A 139 -3.38 -17.09 -8.40
CA PRO A 139 -2.53 -18.15 -7.87
C PRO A 139 -1.10 -17.67 -7.54
N ASP A 140 -0.60 -16.70 -8.30
CA ASP A 140 0.72 -16.11 -8.09
C ASP A 140 0.76 -15.24 -6.83
N ASP A 141 -0.26 -14.43 -6.55
CA ASP A 141 -0.35 -13.67 -5.29
C ASP A 141 -0.23 -14.60 -4.08
N ILE A 142 -0.96 -15.71 -4.11
CA ILE A 142 -0.97 -16.71 -3.03
C ILE A 142 0.37 -17.45 -2.97
N LYS A 143 0.81 -18.02 -4.10
CA LYS A 143 1.97 -18.93 -4.13
C LYS A 143 3.29 -18.19 -4.04
N ARG A 144 3.41 -16.98 -4.60
CA ARG A 144 4.66 -16.21 -4.69
C ARG A 144 4.81 -15.19 -3.57
N LEU A 145 3.73 -14.55 -3.14
CA LEU A 145 3.79 -13.50 -2.10
C LEU A 145 3.23 -13.95 -0.75
N GLY A 146 2.27 -14.87 -0.71
CA GLY A 146 1.61 -15.30 0.53
C GLY A 146 0.80 -14.18 1.19
N ASN A 147 0.32 -13.20 0.41
CA ASN A 147 -0.39 -12.02 0.89
C ASN A 147 -1.93 -12.21 0.95
N ASP A 148 -2.42 -13.44 0.89
CA ASP A 148 -3.85 -13.74 0.82
C ASP A 148 -4.58 -13.66 2.18
N ASP A 149 -3.84 -13.46 3.29
CA ASP A 149 -4.43 -13.11 4.59
C ASP A 149 -4.52 -11.58 4.82
N TYR A 150 -4.62 -10.79 3.76
CA TYR A 150 -4.88 -9.35 3.84
C TYR A 150 -6.23 -8.97 3.22
N VAL A 151 -6.81 -7.88 3.74
CA VAL A 151 -7.84 -7.09 3.07
C VAL A 151 -7.14 -5.96 2.32
N PHE A 152 -7.44 -5.84 1.03
CA PHE A 152 -6.77 -4.89 0.14
C PHE A 152 -7.62 -3.65 -0.12
N PHE A 153 -6.94 -2.52 -0.20
CA PHE A 153 -7.52 -1.21 -0.49
C PHE A 153 -6.64 -0.43 -1.46
N SER A 154 -7.25 0.27 -2.42
CA SER A 154 -6.54 1.33 -3.15
C SER A 154 -6.42 2.59 -2.30
N PHE A 155 -5.37 3.37 -2.50
CA PHE A 155 -5.12 4.61 -1.78
C PHE A 155 -5.57 5.85 -2.57
N GLU A 156 -6.18 6.81 -1.88
CA GLU A 156 -6.62 8.10 -2.43
C GLU A 156 -6.19 9.25 -1.52
N VAL A 157 -5.89 10.40 -2.13
CA VAL A 157 -5.61 11.65 -1.43
C VAL A 157 -6.76 12.62 -1.64
N GLY A 158 -7.17 13.31 -0.57
CA GLY A 158 -8.16 14.38 -0.56
C GLY A 158 -9.58 13.95 -0.19
N GLU A 159 -10.47 14.90 0.06
CA GLU A 159 -11.82 14.64 0.60
C GLU A 159 -12.78 14.04 -0.43
N GLU A 160 -12.76 14.56 -1.66
CA GLU A 160 -13.64 14.06 -2.73
C GLU A 160 -13.23 12.66 -3.19
N PRO A 161 -14.13 11.69 -3.44
CA PRO A 161 -13.72 10.38 -3.92
C PRO A 161 -13.31 10.41 -5.39
N LYS A 162 -12.20 9.74 -5.72
CA LYS A 162 -11.60 9.79 -7.07
C LYS A 162 -11.90 8.55 -7.89
N LYS A 163 -12.04 7.38 -7.26
CA LYS A 163 -12.28 6.11 -7.93
C LYS A 163 -13.77 5.91 -8.23
N ILE A 164 -14.09 5.81 -9.50
CA ILE A 164 -15.47 5.61 -10.01
C ILE A 164 -15.69 4.25 -10.66
N GLN A 165 -14.62 3.48 -10.91
CA GLN A 165 -14.70 2.18 -11.59
C GLN A 165 -13.70 1.16 -11.03
N SER A 166 -14.09 -0.12 -11.09
CA SER A 166 -13.29 -1.24 -10.62
C SER A 166 -13.72 -2.55 -11.29
N ARG A 167 -12.75 -3.40 -11.62
CA ARG A 167 -13.02 -4.79 -12.04
C ARG A 167 -13.57 -5.68 -10.92
N PHE A 168 -13.48 -5.21 -9.67
CA PHE A 168 -13.87 -5.97 -8.47
C PHE A 168 -15.35 -5.78 -8.09
N GLY A 169 -16.07 -4.91 -8.80
CA GLY A 169 -17.49 -4.65 -8.57
C GLY A 169 -17.84 -3.17 -8.53
N CYS A 170 -19.07 -2.90 -8.08
CA CYS A 170 -19.75 -1.61 -8.13
C CYS A 170 -19.96 -0.95 -6.76
N PHE A 171 -19.70 -1.68 -5.66
CA PHE A 171 -19.82 -1.15 -4.30
C PHE A 171 -18.46 -0.67 -3.78
N PHE A 172 -18.34 0.64 -3.57
CA PHE A 172 -17.12 1.30 -3.14
C PHE A 172 -17.26 1.71 -1.67
N TYR A 173 -16.41 1.13 -0.83
CA TYR A 173 -16.31 1.46 0.58
C TYR A 173 -15.06 2.29 0.79
N ARG A 174 -15.27 3.59 1.02
CA ARG A 174 -14.20 4.55 1.22
C ARG A 174 -14.08 4.93 2.68
N VAL A 175 -12.88 4.79 3.23
CA VAL A 175 -12.60 4.88 4.66
C VAL A 175 -11.48 5.87 4.87
N ARG A 176 -11.63 6.78 5.83
CA ARG A 176 -10.54 7.70 6.18
C ARG A 176 -9.35 6.90 6.70
N TYR A 177 -8.20 7.07 6.07
CA TYR A 177 -6.95 6.46 6.48
C TYR A 177 -6.32 7.32 7.57
N THR A 178 -6.39 6.85 8.81
CA THR A 178 -5.98 7.64 9.99
C THR A 178 -5.51 6.71 11.10
N PRO A 179 -4.54 7.13 11.94
CA PRO A 179 -4.07 6.32 13.06
C PRO A 179 -5.11 6.26 14.19
N ARG A 180 -6.21 7.03 14.10
CA ARG A 180 -7.34 6.94 15.03
C ARG A 180 -8.11 5.62 14.88
N ASN A 181 -8.16 5.05 13.67
CA ASN A 181 -8.75 3.74 13.46
C ASN A 181 -7.75 2.66 13.88
N PHE A 182 -8.09 1.91 14.93
CA PHE A 182 -7.21 0.92 15.50
C PHE A 182 -6.81 -0.19 14.51
N SER A 183 -7.71 -0.57 13.60
CA SER A 183 -7.43 -1.57 12.56
C SER A 183 -6.38 -1.08 11.55
N LEU A 184 -6.28 0.24 11.34
CA LEU A 184 -5.36 0.84 10.38
C LEU A 184 -3.96 1.10 10.95
N ARG A 185 -3.78 1.08 12.28
CA ARG A 185 -2.45 1.18 12.89
C ARG A 185 -1.52 0.04 12.52
N HIS A 186 -2.10 -1.12 12.23
CA HIS A 186 -1.40 -2.37 11.88
C HIS A 186 -1.56 -2.71 10.40
N SER A 187 -1.96 -1.74 9.56
CA SER A 187 -1.94 -1.90 8.11
C SER A 187 -0.52 -1.84 7.58
N SER A 188 -0.25 -2.42 6.43
CA SER A 188 0.93 -2.11 5.63
C SER A 188 0.54 -1.37 4.36
N MET A 189 1.47 -0.61 3.80
CA MET A 189 1.35 0.00 2.48
C MET A 189 2.41 -0.56 1.55
N VAL A 190 2.00 -0.77 0.30
CA VAL A 190 2.87 -1.14 -0.81
C VAL A 190 2.74 -0.11 -1.91
N LEU A 191 3.85 0.40 -2.44
CA LEU A 191 3.82 1.48 -3.44
C LEU A 191 3.45 1.01 -4.85
N PHE A 192 3.72 -0.25 -5.20
CA PHE A 192 3.42 -0.82 -6.52
C PHE A 192 3.31 -2.35 -6.44
N ASP A 193 2.72 -2.97 -7.47
CA ASP A 193 2.54 -4.41 -7.54
C ASP A 193 3.88 -5.17 -7.39
N HIS A 194 3.98 -6.08 -6.42
CA HIS A 194 5.24 -6.78 -6.17
C HIS A 194 5.59 -7.82 -7.21
N LEU A 195 4.65 -8.34 -7.99
CA LEU A 195 4.94 -9.28 -9.07
C LEU A 195 5.28 -8.52 -10.35
N SER A 196 4.55 -7.43 -10.59
CA SER A 196 4.62 -6.61 -11.81
C SER A 196 4.84 -5.12 -11.50
N PRO A 197 5.99 -4.73 -10.91
CA PRO A 197 6.22 -3.40 -10.34
C PRO A 197 6.12 -2.25 -11.34
N LYS A 198 6.38 -2.50 -12.63
CA LYS A 198 6.28 -1.48 -13.68
C LYS A 198 4.92 -1.43 -14.36
N GLN A 199 3.97 -2.30 -14.03
CA GLN A 199 2.70 -2.41 -14.77
C GLN A 199 1.90 -1.10 -14.79
N HIS A 200 1.96 -0.29 -13.72
CA HIS A 200 1.29 1.01 -13.66
C HIS A 200 1.99 2.10 -14.49
N LEU A 201 3.23 1.87 -14.92
CA LEU A 201 4.06 2.83 -15.66
C LEU A 201 4.12 2.56 -17.17
N ILE A 202 3.81 1.33 -17.61
CA ILE A 202 3.84 0.94 -19.04
C ILE A 202 2.86 1.79 -19.85
N LYS A 203 3.35 2.39 -20.94
CA LYS A 203 2.60 3.24 -21.89
C LYS A 203 1.30 2.56 -22.34
N GLY A 204 0.20 3.31 -22.35
CA GLY A 204 -1.13 2.84 -22.74
C GLY A 204 -2.21 3.88 -22.46
N ILE A 205 -3.43 3.65 -22.95
CA ILE A 205 -4.54 4.59 -22.77
C ILE A 205 -4.91 4.66 -21.28
N ASN A 206 -4.95 5.89 -20.73
CA ASN A 206 -5.37 6.22 -19.36
C ASN A 206 -4.43 5.77 -18.22
N ARG A 207 -3.11 5.93 -18.34
CA ARG A 207 -2.19 5.80 -17.18
C ARG A 207 -2.10 7.13 -16.42
N THR A 208 -2.14 7.05 -15.09
CA THR A 208 -2.06 8.24 -14.22
C THR A 208 -0.79 9.05 -14.44
N ILE A 209 0.35 8.40 -14.72
CA ILE A 209 1.62 9.09 -15.00
C ILE A 209 1.56 9.99 -16.24
N ASP A 210 0.73 9.65 -17.23
CA ASP A 210 0.59 10.44 -18.46
C ASP A 210 -0.12 11.77 -18.21
N HIS A 211 -0.94 11.84 -17.16
CA HIS A 211 -1.65 13.04 -16.78
C HIS A 211 -0.81 14.00 -15.92
N LEU A 212 0.39 13.61 -15.47
CA LEU A 212 1.30 14.54 -14.80
C LEU A 212 1.74 15.64 -15.77
N ASP A 213 1.66 16.90 -15.33
CA ASP A 213 2.13 18.06 -16.11
C ASP A 213 3.66 18.21 -16.02
N ILE A 214 4.37 17.23 -16.56
CA ILE A 214 5.83 17.22 -16.69
C ILE A 214 6.25 16.80 -18.09
N SER A 215 7.49 17.11 -18.48
CA SER A 215 8.03 16.77 -19.78
C SER A 215 7.98 15.26 -20.07
N VAL A 216 7.95 14.90 -21.36
CA VAL A 216 8.03 13.50 -21.81
C VAL A 216 9.33 12.85 -21.33
N VAL A 217 10.44 13.61 -21.31
CA VAL A 217 11.75 13.13 -20.84
C VAL A 217 11.69 12.72 -19.37
N SER A 218 11.06 13.51 -18.50
CA SER A 218 10.87 13.17 -17.10
C SER A 218 9.94 11.97 -16.91
N LYS A 219 8.85 11.87 -17.70
CA LYS A 219 7.97 10.69 -17.66
C LYS A 219 8.72 9.42 -18.04
N ASP A 220 9.54 9.46 -19.09
CA ASP A 220 10.30 8.30 -19.56
C ASP A 220 11.41 7.92 -18.57
N HIS A 221 12.10 8.90 -17.97
CA HIS A 221 13.01 8.64 -16.84
C HIS A 221 12.31 7.92 -15.69
N LEU A 222 11.13 8.39 -15.28
CA LEU A 222 10.34 7.76 -14.22
C LEU A 222 9.89 6.33 -14.59
N ARG A 223 9.58 6.03 -15.85
CA ARG A 223 9.21 4.68 -16.30
C ARG A 223 10.41 3.72 -16.29
N GLU A 224 11.57 4.24 -16.62
CA GLU A 224 12.80 3.46 -16.74
C GLU A 224 13.43 3.18 -15.38
N ARG A 225 13.17 4.02 -14.37
CA ARG A 225 13.74 3.90 -13.02
C ARG A 225 13.65 2.49 -12.44
N ARG A 226 14.67 2.13 -11.65
CA ARG A 226 14.71 0.85 -10.94
C ARG A 226 13.80 0.90 -9.72
N LEU A 227 12.65 0.23 -9.81
CA LEU A 227 11.73 0.05 -8.69
C LEU A 227 12.21 -1.09 -7.79
N ARG A 228 12.82 -0.74 -6.64
CA ARG A 228 13.30 -1.73 -5.67
C ARG A 228 12.15 -2.17 -4.75
N ARG A 229 11.72 -3.43 -4.89
CA ARG A 229 10.61 -4.00 -4.10
C ARG A 229 10.84 -3.86 -2.60
N GLY A 230 12.07 -4.06 -2.13
CA GLY A 230 12.35 -3.95 -0.71
C GLY A 230 12.34 -2.53 -0.13
N ARG A 231 12.26 -1.50 -0.97
CA ARG A 231 12.08 -0.09 -0.55
C ARG A 231 10.65 0.41 -0.75
N SER A 232 9.71 -0.48 -1.03
CA SER A 232 8.35 -0.12 -1.43
C SER A 232 7.26 -0.60 -0.48
N ILE A 233 7.64 -1.17 0.67
CA ILE A 233 6.72 -1.72 1.67
C ILE A 233 6.95 -1.06 3.02
N PHE A 234 5.88 -0.64 3.66
CA PHE A 234 5.90 0.02 4.96
C PHE A 234 4.87 -0.63 5.89
N SER A 235 5.24 -0.89 7.14
CA SER A 235 4.32 -1.38 8.19
C SER A 235 3.90 -0.23 9.09
N GLY A 236 2.60 -0.14 9.38
CA GLY A 236 1.97 0.88 10.19
C GLY A 236 1.63 2.16 9.44
N TYR A 237 0.60 2.88 9.92
CA TYR A 237 0.09 4.11 9.30
C TYR A 237 1.19 5.17 9.11
N GLU A 238 1.90 5.53 10.17
CA GLU A 238 2.85 6.66 10.15
C GLU A 238 4.00 6.41 9.19
N ASN A 239 4.60 5.21 9.30
CA ASN A 239 5.68 4.77 8.44
C ASN A 239 5.22 4.57 6.98
N SER A 240 3.95 4.22 6.73
CA SER A 240 3.37 4.16 5.39
C SER A 240 3.25 5.53 4.73
N ILE A 241 2.69 6.51 5.44
CA ILE A 241 2.54 7.88 4.93
C ILE A 241 3.91 8.54 4.73
N ASN A 242 4.81 8.43 5.71
CA ASN A 242 6.17 8.96 5.60
C ASN A 242 6.96 8.26 4.48
N GLY A 243 6.84 6.93 4.38
CA GLY A 243 7.50 6.14 3.34
C GLY A 243 7.08 6.53 1.93
N LEU A 244 5.78 6.76 1.72
CA LEU A 244 5.23 7.28 0.47
C LEU A 244 5.76 8.69 0.17
N LEU A 245 5.71 9.61 1.14
CA LEU A 245 6.24 10.97 0.99
C LEU A 245 7.72 10.97 0.58
N TYR A 246 8.57 10.25 1.33
CA TYR A 246 10.00 10.22 1.06
C TYR A 246 10.32 9.53 -0.27
N SER A 247 9.53 8.54 -0.68
CA SER A 247 9.67 7.90 -1.98
C SER A 247 9.32 8.84 -3.13
N ILE A 248 8.30 9.69 -2.96
CA ILE A 248 7.95 10.74 -3.92
C ILE A 248 9.07 11.77 -4.04
N ILE A 249 9.56 12.30 -2.91
CA ILE A 249 10.66 13.28 -2.91
C ILE A 249 11.91 12.68 -3.56
N HIS A 250 12.24 11.42 -3.23
CA HIS A 250 13.36 10.71 -3.84
C HIS A 250 13.22 10.67 -5.37
N ASP A 251 12.08 10.22 -5.90
CA ASP A 251 11.87 10.14 -7.35
C ASP A 251 11.87 11.52 -8.03
N ILE A 252 11.38 12.57 -7.37
CA ILE A 252 11.43 13.94 -7.89
C ILE A 252 12.88 14.44 -7.97
N ARG A 253 13.70 14.19 -6.94
CA ARG A 253 15.11 14.62 -6.92
C ARG A 253 15.93 14.06 -8.07
N GLU A 254 15.65 12.82 -8.46
CA GLU A 254 16.36 12.11 -9.53
C GLU A 254 16.01 12.63 -10.94
N LEU A 255 14.97 13.47 -11.08
CA LEU A 255 14.67 14.11 -12.36
C LEU A 255 15.83 15.00 -12.83
N LYS A 256 16.00 15.13 -14.15
CA LYS A 256 17.02 16.02 -14.73
C LYS A 256 16.52 17.43 -14.97
N ASP A 257 15.22 17.59 -15.21
CA ASP A 257 14.60 18.87 -15.53
C ASP A 257 14.16 19.58 -14.24
N GLU A 258 14.80 20.71 -13.93
CA GLU A 258 14.50 21.52 -12.73
C GLU A 258 13.12 22.17 -12.76
N ASN A 259 12.56 22.47 -13.94
CA ASN A 259 11.21 23.00 -14.04
C ASN A 259 10.19 21.91 -13.70
N ASP A 260 10.39 20.67 -14.17
CA ASP A 260 9.54 19.53 -13.80
C ASP A 260 9.61 19.24 -12.30
N LYS A 261 10.79 19.33 -11.67
CA LYS A 261 10.92 19.24 -10.21
C LYS A 261 10.09 20.29 -9.51
N LYS A 262 10.26 21.56 -9.88
CA LYS A 262 9.53 22.69 -9.30
C LYS A 262 8.02 22.50 -9.46
N LYS A 263 7.55 22.08 -10.64
CA LYS A 263 6.14 21.79 -10.88
C LYS A 263 5.60 20.74 -9.93
N LEU A 264 6.26 19.60 -9.79
CA LEU A 264 5.82 18.53 -8.89
C LEU A 264 5.84 18.95 -7.42
N LEU A 265 6.90 19.64 -6.97
CA LEU A 265 7.02 20.15 -5.59
C LEU A 265 6.06 21.31 -5.30
N SER A 266 5.52 21.98 -6.33
CA SER A 266 4.54 23.05 -6.19
C SER A 266 3.10 22.58 -6.01
N ALA A 267 2.81 21.28 -6.13
CA ALA A 267 1.47 20.74 -5.93
C ALA A 267 0.89 21.08 -4.55
N ARG A 268 -0.36 21.57 -4.50
CA ARG A 268 -1.02 21.97 -3.24
C ARG A 268 -2.40 21.33 -3.08
N SER A 269 -3.11 21.10 -4.18
CA SER A 269 -4.48 20.61 -4.13
C SER A 269 -4.54 19.09 -3.96
N ASP A 270 -5.64 18.61 -3.37
CA ASP A 270 -6.04 17.19 -3.32
C ASP A 270 -5.84 16.49 -4.68
N LYS A 271 -6.24 17.16 -5.77
CA LYS A 271 -6.19 16.61 -7.12
C LYS A 271 -4.75 16.43 -7.60
N GLU A 272 -3.90 17.43 -7.42
CA GLU A 272 -2.49 17.37 -7.83
C GLU A 272 -1.72 16.33 -7.03
N ILE A 273 -1.90 16.32 -5.70
CA ILE A 273 -1.20 15.36 -4.84
C ILE A 273 -1.70 13.95 -5.10
N ASN A 274 -3.01 13.75 -5.27
CA ASN A 274 -3.55 12.44 -5.66
C ASN A 274 -2.98 11.95 -6.99
N LEU A 275 -2.78 12.88 -7.94
CA LEU A 275 -2.22 12.58 -9.25
C LEU A 275 -0.73 12.21 -9.16
N ILE A 276 0.06 12.93 -8.35
CA ILE A 276 1.46 12.57 -8.08
C ILE A 276 1.54 11.20 -7.42
N VAL A 277 0.76 10.98 -6.36
CA VAL A 277 0.74 9.72 -5.61
C VAL A 277 0.41 8.55 -6.51
N ASN A 278 -0.69 8.63 -7.28
CA ASN A 278 -1.17 7.54 -8.12
C ASN A 278 -0.47 7.46 -9.50
N GLY A 279 0.26 8.51 -9.88
CA GLY A 279 1.06 8.60 -11.10
C GLY A 279 2.42 7.97 -10.93
N LEU A 280 3.11 8.29 -9.83
CA LEU A 280 4.44 7.74 -9.52
C LEU A 280 4.34 6.33 -8.96
N PHE A 281 3.42 6.14 -8.02
CA PHE A 281 3.18 4.92 -7.29
C PHE A 281 1.70 4.58 -7.48
N ARG A 282 1.24 3.37 -7.22
CA ARG A 282 -0.20 3.09 -7.21
C ARG A 282 -0.49 2.40 -5.90
N PRO A 283 -0.44 3.16 -4.79
CA PRO A 283 -0.26 2.53 -3.50
C PRO A 283 -1.48 1.69 -3.12
N GLU A 284 -1.18 0.56 -2.51
CA GLU A 284 -2.15 -0.37 -1.96
C GLU A 284 -1.95 -0.45 -0.45
N VAL A 285 -3.03 -0.26 0.30
CA VAL A 285 -3.04 -0.48 1.75
C VAL A 285 -3.61 -1.86 2.04
N ARG A 286 -2.94 -2.58 2.94
CA ARG A 286 -3.25 -3.96 3.30
C ARG A 286 -3.53 -4.04 4.79
N VAL A 287 -4.71 -4.53 5.16
CA VAL A 287 -5.07 -4.73 6.56
C VAL A 287 -5.05 -6.23 6.87
N PRO A 288 -4.25 -6.70 7.83
CA PRO A 288 -4.18 -8.12 8.17
C PRO A 288 -5.53 -8.68 8.59
N ARG A 289 -5.91 -9.80 7.97
CA ARG A 289 -7.00 -10.73 8.32
C ARG A 289 -8.42 -10.20 8.23
N MET A 290 -8.72 -9.04 8.82
CA MET A 290 -10.05 -8.42 8.79
C MET A 290 -10.03 -6.96 9.20
N ILE A 291 -11.06 -6.21 8.85
CA ILE A 291 -11.30 -4.87 9.34
C ILE A 291 -12.79 -4.65 9.58
N GLY A 292 -13.10 -4.09 10.75
CA GLY A 292 -14.44 -3.67 11.14
C GLY A 292 -14.48 -2.15 11.25
N ILE A 293 -15.46 -1.52 10.64
CA ILE A 293 -15.66 -0.07 10.65
C ILE A 293 -17.12 0.17 11.01
N LEU A 294 -17.34 0.98 12.04
CA LEU A 294 -18.69 1.32 12.48
C LEU A 294 -19.41 2.14 11.41
N ARG A 295 -20.74 2.05 11.37
CA ARG A 295 -21.57 2.94 10.55
C ARG A 295 -21.17 4.40 10.75
N GLY A 296 -21.04 5.14 9.65
CA GLY A 296 -20.54 6.53 9.65
C GLY A 296 -19.01 6.66 9.58
N GLY A 297 -18.26 5.58 9.81
CA GLY A 297 -16.81 5.55 9.64
C GLY A 297 -16.34 5.27 8.20
N TYR A 298 -17.29 5.06 7.27
CA TYR A 298 -17.03 4.83 5.85
C TYR A 298 -18.11 5.50 5.00
N GLN A 299 -17.76 5.81 3.75
CA GLN A 299 -18.67 6.26 2.70
C GLN A 299 -18.94 5.07 1.77
N LEU A 300 -20.22 4.76 1.55
CA LEU A 300 -20.65 3.76 0.57
C LEU A 300 -21.12 4.46 -0.70
N ARG A 301 -20.60 4.05 -1.85
CA ARG A 301 -21.12 4.43 -3.17
C ARG A 301 -21.43 3.18 -3.99
N ASN A 302 -22.53 3.22 -4.72
CA ASN A 302 -22.90 2.20 -5.69
C ASN A 302 -22.90 2.84 -7.08
N PHE A 303 -22.13 2.28 -8.00
CA PHE A 303 -22.06 2.70 -9.41
C PHE A 303 -22.70 1.68 -10.36
N ASN A 304 -23.74 0.96 -9.91
CA ASN A 304 -24.62 0.23 -10.82
C ASN A 304 -25.22 1.21 -11.82
N ASN A 305 -24.72 1.18 -13.05
CA ASN A 305 -25.47 1.60 -14.23
C ASN A 305 -26.42 0.46 -14.62
#